data_AF-A0AAV6ANH5-F1
#
_entry.id   AF-A0AAV6ANH5-F1
#
_cell.length_a   1.000
_cell.length_b   1.000
_cell.length_c   1.000
_cell.angle_alpha   90.00
_cell.angle_beta   90.00
_cell.angle_gamma   90.00
#
_symmetry.space_group_name_H-M   'P 1'
#
loop_
_entity.id
_entity.type
_entity.pdbx_description
1 polymer ?
#
loop_
_entity_poly.entity_id
_entity_poly.type
_entity_poly.pdbx_seq_one_letter_code
_entity_poly.pdbx_strand_id
1 'polypeptide(L)'
;MKPVGQPERTDGPFAASILPVQLTYALQPIVDVHSGVVYAYEALLRGTEAAGHASIDVFLDDSTRRYGSARTEIALHELAMLVYRRLPHPDLKKLFLNV
;
A
#
# COMPACT_ATOMS: atom_id res chain seq x y z
N MET A 1 26.96 -12.25 -28.49
CA MET A 1 26.25 -11.38 -27.53
C MET A 1 24.75 -11.66 -27.65
N LYS A 2 24.17 -12.39 -26.68
CA LYS A 2 22.71 -12.47 -26.52
C LYS A 2 22.25 -11.27 -25.70
N PRO A 3 21.04 -10.70 -25.93
CA PRO A 3 20.54 -9.63 -25.10
C PRO A 3 20.35 -10.17 -23.66
N VAL A 4 20.84 -9.40 -22.69
CA VAL A 4 20.55 -9.57 -21.27
C VAL A 4 19.03 -9.54 -21.13
N GLY A 5 18.47 -10.67 -20.70
CA GLY A 5 17.04 -10.80 -20.44
C GLY A 5 16.59 -9.74 -19.45
N GLN A 6 15.45 -9.12 -19.74
CA GLN A 6 14.66 -8.39 -18.76
C GLN A 6 14.58 -9.19 -17.45
N PRO A 7 14.61 -8.53 -16.27
CA PRO A 7 14.37 -9.24 -15.02
C PRO A 7 13.04 -9.96 -15.12
N GLU A 8 13.07 -11.28 -14.91
CA GLU A 8 11.90 -12.13 -14.86
C GLU A 8 10.84 -11.47 -13.98
N ARG A 9 9.63 -11.31 -14.52
CA ARG A 9 8.46 -11.08 -13.67
C ARG A 9 8.32 -12.32 -12.79
N THR A 10 8.76 -12.21 -11.55
CA THR A 10 8.55 -13.26 -10.57
C THR A 10 7.06 -13.27 -10.22
N ASP A 11 6.32 -14.19 -10.83
CA ASP A 11 4.98 -14.60 -10.42
C ASP A 11 5.05 -15.38 -9.09
N GLY A 12 5.71 -14.79 -8.09
CA GLY A 12 5.80 -15.27 -6.72
C GLY A 12 4.58 -14.82 -5.89
N PRO A 13 4.46 -15.29 -4.63
CA PRO A 13 3.31 -14.98 -3.77
C PRO A 13 3.07 -13.46 -3.66
N PHE A 14 1.81 -13.05 -3.46
CA PHE A 14 1.38 -11.66 -3.24
C PHE A 14 2.50 -10.80 -2.63
N ALA A 15 2.86 -9.70 -3.28
CA ALA A 15 3.92 -8.81 -2.80
C ALA A 15 3.66 -8.36 -1.36
N ALA A 16 2.40 -8.21 -0.97
CA ALA A 16 1.99 -7.94 0.42
C ALA A 16 2.57 -8.92 1.46
N SER A 17 2.95 -10.15 1.07
CA SER A 17 3.57 -11.14 1.97
C SER A 17 4.95 -10.73 2.50
N ILE A 18 5.60 -9.72 1.89
CA ILE A 18 6.87 -9.18 2.40
C ILE A 18 6.68 -8.21 3.57
N LEU A 19 5.45 -7.75 3.78
CA LEU A 19 5.13 -6.76 4.79
C LEU A 19 4.94 -7.41 6.18
N PRO A 20 5.32 -6.72 7.26
CA PRO A 20 4.99 -7.15 8.61
C PRO A 20 3.48 -7.34 8.80
N VAL A 21 3.08 -8.38 9.52
CA VAL A 21 1.65 -8.71 9.76
C VAL A 21 0.91 -7.67 10.60
N GLN A 22 1.64 -6.79 11.30
CA GLN A 22 1.08 -5.68 12.05
C GLN A 22 0.62 -4.52 11.16
N LEU A 23 1.07 -4.49 9.89
CA LEU A 23 0.72 -3.40 8.99
C LEU A 23 -0.72 -3.50 8.50
N THR A 24 -1.36 -2.35 8.45
CA THR A 24 -2.69 -2.16 7.88
C THR A 24 -2.85 -0.71 7.40
N TYR A 25 -3.97 -0.40 6.78
CA TYR A 25 -4.35 0.95 6.42
C TYR A 25 -5.56 1.44 7.22
N ALA A 26 -5.50 2.68 7.67
CA ALA A 26 -6.70 3.44 8.02
C ALA A 26 -7.16 4.21 6.77
N LEU A 27 -8.46 4.19 6.49
CA LEU A 27 -9.03 4.88 5.32
C LEU A 27 -9.69 6.18 5.77
N GLN A 28 -9.09 7.31 5.42
CA GLN A 28 -9.62 8.63 5.72
C GLN A 28 -10.55 9.08 4.58
N PRO A 29 -11.84 9.33 4.83
CA PRO A 29 -12.75 9.82 3.80
C PRO A 29 -12.35 11.22 3.32
N ILE A 30 -12.38 11.42 2.01
CA ILE A 30 -12.31 12.73 1.36
C ILE A 30 -13.72 13.06 0.91
N VAL A 31 -14.28 14.13 1.46
CA VAL A 31 -15.67 14.54 1.24
C VAL A 31 -15.75 15.78 0.38
N ASP A 32 -16.77 15.83 -0.48
CA ASP A 32 -17.18 17.09 -1.10
C ASP A 32 -17.82 17.96 -0.01
N VAL A 33 -17.26 19.15 0.22
CA VAL A 33 -17.66 20.03 1.33
C VAL A 33 -19.04 20.65 1.18
N HIS A 34 -19.60 20.66 -0.03
CA HIS A 34 -20.91 21.26 -0.30
C HIS A 34 -22.04 20.23 -0.13
N SER A 35 -21.81 19.00 -0.57
CA SER A 35 -22.80 17.91 -0.55
C SER A 35 -22.64 16.96 0.64
N GLY A 36 -21.48 16.95 1.29
CA GLY A 36 -21.14 15.99 2.34
C GLY A 36 -20.93 14.56 1.82
N VAL A 37 -20.98 14.34 0.51
CA VAL A 37 -20.82 13.03 -0.11
C VAL A 37 -19.35 12.63 -0.13
N VAL A 38 -19.05 11.38 0.21
CA VAL A 38 -17.70 10.82 0.08
C VAL A 38 -17.32 10.71 -1.39
N TYR A 39 -16.26 11.44 -1.76
CA TYR A 39 -15.68 11.45 -3.09
C TYR A 39 -14.63 10.35 -3.25
N ALA A 40 -13.79 10.17 -2.23
CA ALA A 40 -12.65 9.25 -2.25
C ALA A 40 -12.22 8.87 -0.83
N TYR A 41 -11.19 8.04 -0.73
CA TYR A 41 -10.48 7.77 0.51
C TYR A 41 -8.98 7.95 0.32
N GLU A 42 -8.30 8.42 1.36
CA GLU A 42 -6.85 8.34 1.48
C GLU A 42 -6.46 7.15 2.36
N ALA A 43 -5.55 6.32 1.86
CA ALA A 43 -5.00 5.19 2.59
C ALA A 43 -3.79 5.65 3.40
N LEU A 44 -3.94 5.70 4.73
CA LEU A 44 -2.87 6.07 5.65
C LEU A 44 -2.31 4.83 6.34
N LEU A 45 -1.03 4.54 6.12
CA LEU A 45 -0.36 3.34 6.65
C LEU A 45 -0.32 3.40 8.18
N ARG A 46 -0.54 2.25 8.83
CA ARG A 46 -0.54 2.07 10.28
C ARG A 46 0.24 0.81 10.67
N GLY A 47 0.72 0.79 11.92
CA GLY A 47 1.35 -0.38 12.52
C GLY A 47 2.86 -0.49 12.33
N THR A 48 3.54 0.52 11.77
CA THR A 48 5.00 0.52 11.56
C THR A 48 5.77 0.41 12.88
N GLU A 49 5.32 1.13 13.92
CA GLU A 49 5.89 1.03 15.28
C GLU A 49 5.68 -0.35 15.90
N ALA A 50 4.48 -0.92 15.76
CA ALA A 50 4.18 -2.28 16.23
C ALA A 50 4.96 -3.36 15.46
N ALA A 51 5.40 -3.06 14.24
CA ALA A 51 6.32 -3.88 13.45
C ALA A 51 7.80 -3.70 13.84
N GLY A 52 8.11 -2.81 14.80
CA GLY A 52 9.45 -2.58 15.34
C GLY A 52 10.22 -1.43 14.69
N HIS A 53 9.58 -0.59 13.87
CA HIS A 53 10.22 0.57 13.25
C HIS A 53 9.96 1.84 14.07
N ALA A 54 10.96 2.70 14.21
CA ALA A 54 10.83 3.94 14.99
C ALA A 54 9.87 4.97 14.35
N SER A 55 9.68 4.92 13.03
CA SER A 55 8.75 5.77 12.29
C SER A 55 8.34 5.11 10.96
N ILE A 56 7.39 5.74 10.26
CA ILE A 56 7.03 5.32 8.89
C ILE A 56 8.18 5.49 7.90
N ASP A 57 8.96 6.57 8.01
CA ASP A 57 10.10 6.82 7.12
C ASP A 57 11.16 5.73 7.26
N VAL A 58 11.50 5.36 8.51
CA VAL A 58 12.43 4.26 8.81
C VAL A 58 11.92 2.95 8.21
N PHE A 59 10.62 2.67 8.30
CA PHE A 59 10.03 1.49 7.68
C PHE A 59 10.15 1.49 6.14
N LEU A 60 9.85 2.63 5.50
CA LEU A 60 9.90 2.76 4.03
C LEU A 60 11.33 2.67 3.51
N ASP A 61 12.29 3.30 4.18
CA ASP A 61 13.72 3.22 3.86
C ASP A 61 14.24 1.78 3.98
N ASP A 62 13.93 1.10 5.09
CA ASP A 62 14.36 -0.29 5.31
C ASP A 62 13.74 -1.26 4.30
N SER A 63 12.45 -1.10 4.00
CA SER A 63 11.74 -1.93 3.03
C SER A 63 12.29 -1.73 1.62
N THR A 64 12.48 -0.48 1.23
CA THR A 64 13.06 -0.11 -0.06
C THR A 64 14.49 -0.63 -0.20
N ARG A 65 15.32 -0.49 0.84
CA ARG A 65 16.70 -1.00 0.84
C ARG A 65 16.75 -2.53 0.75
N ARG A 66 15.80 -3.24 1.37
CA ARG A 66 15.77 -4.71 1.41
C ARG A 66 15.14 -5.36 0.18
N TYR A 67 14.08 -4.75 -0.35
CA TYR A 67 13.22 -5.36 -1.38
C TYR A 67 13.16 -4.56 -2.68
N GLY A 68 13.65 -3.31 -2.70
CA GLY A 68 13.53 -2.36 -3.80
C GLY A 68 12.24 -1.53 -3.72
N SER A 69 12.29 -0.30 -4.24
CA SER A 69 11.15 0.64 -4.21
C SER A 69 9.93 0.07 -4.93
N ALA A 70 10.11 -0.44 -6.15
CA ALA A 70 9.02 -0.98 -6.95
C ALA A 70 8.28 -2.13 -6.26
N ARG A 71 9.01 -3.04 -5.61
CA ARG A 71 8.40 -4.19 -4.92
C ARG A 71 7.71 -3.76 -3.63
N THR A 72 8.30 -2.80 -2.92
CA THR A 72 7.71 -2.20 -1.71
C THR A 72 6.40 -1.48 -2.05
N GLU A 73 6.38 -0.70 -3.12
CA GLU A 73 5.20 0.01 -3.62
C GLU A 73 4.08 -0.97 -3.99
N ILE A 74 4.39 -2.02 -4.77
CA ILE A 74 3.40 -3.05 -5.14
C ILE A 74 2.83 -3.72 -3.88
N ALA A 75 3.66 -4.05 -2.90
CA ALA A 75 3.22 -4.68 -1.66
C ALA A 75 2.28 -3.78 -0.84
N LEU A 76 2.63 -2.50 -0.71
CA LEU A 76 1.80 -1.51 -0.03
C LEU A 76 0.47 -1.27 -0.75
N HIS A 77 0.50 -1.24 -2.09
CA HIS A 77 -0.69 -1.14 -2.92
C HIS A 77 -1.63 -2.33 -2.71
N GLU A 78 -1.11 -3.56 -2.75
CA GLU A 78 -1.89 -4.76 -2.51
C GLU A 78 -2.52 -4.75 -1.11
N LEU A 79 -1.78 -4.35 -0.07
CA LEU A 79 -2.30 -4.22 1.28
C LEU A 79 -3.43 -3.18 1.37
N ALA A 80 -3.27 -2.02 0.74
CA ALA A 80 -4.32 -0.99 0.68
C ALA A 80 -5.58 -1.50 0.00
N MET A 81 -5.43 -2.25 -1.10
CA MET A 81 -6.57 -2.86 -1.81
C MET A 81 -7.29 -3.92 -0.97
N LEU A 82 -6.55 -4.73 -0.19
CA LEU A 82 -7.16 -5.70 0.73
C LEU A 82 -8.03 -5.02 1.80
N VAL A 83 -7.60 -3.86 2.31
CA VAL A 83 -8.39 -3.07 3.28
C VAL A 83 -9.56 -2.39 2.59
N TYR A 84 -9.31 -1.75 1.44
CA TYR A 84 -10.33 -0.99 0.69
C TYR A 84 -11.51 -1.85 0.26
N ARG A 85 -11.26 -3.09 -0.18
CA ARG A 85 -12.30 -4.04 -0.60
C ARG A 85 -13.24 -4.48 0.54
N ARG A 86 -12.93 -4.19 1.81
CA ARG A 86 -13.81 -4.48 2.95
C ARG A 86 -14.90 -3.44 3.14
N LEU A 87 -14.79 -2.27 2.50
CA LEU A 87 -15.81 -1.24 2.65
C LEU A 87 -17.09 -1.60 1.86
N PRO A 88 -18.28 -1.42 2.44
CA PRO A 88 -19.54 -1.64 1.76
C PRO A 88 -19.82 -0.47 0.83
N HIS A 89 -19.42 -0.56 -0.43
CA HIS A 89 -19.61 0.51 -1.40
C HIS A 89 -20.29 0.01 -2.68
N PRO A 90 -21.54 0.41 -2.95
CA PRO A 90 -22.22 0.09 -4.21
C PRO A 90 -21.61 0.82 -5.41
N ASP A 91 -20.89 1.92 -5.17
CA ASP A 91 -20.13 2.68 -6.17
C ASP A 91 -18.64 2.68 -5.84
N LEU A 92 -17.80 2.31 -6.81
CA LEU A 92 -16.35 2.35 -6.64
C LEU A 92 -15.88 3.81 -6.49
N LYS A 93 -15.40 4.19 -5.31
CA LYS A 93 -14.78 5.51 -5.06
C LYS A 93 -13.27 5.44 -5.34
N LYS A 94 -12.63 6.60 -5.47
CA LYS A 94 -11.17 6.66 -5.68
C LYS A 94 -10.44 6.32 -4.37
N LEU A 95 -9.29 5.66 -4.48
CA LEU A 95 -8.37 5.41 -3.38
C LEU A 95 -7.05 6.13 -3.69
N PHE A 96 -6.61 7.00 -2.79
CA PHE A 96 -5.32 7.68 -2.85
C PHE A 96 -4.33 6.96 -1.94
N LEU A 97 -3.12 6.75 -2.44
CA LEU A 97 -2.00 6.18 -1.67
C LEU A 97 -0.84 7.16 -1.70
N ASN A 98 -0.13 7.24 -0.59
CA ASN A 98 1.15 7.94 -0.50
C ASN A 98 2.25 6.92 -0.82
N VAL A 99 2.75 6.96 -2.05
CA VAL A 99 3.79 6.08 -2.61
C VAL A 99 4.93 6.90 -3.20
#